data_AF-A0A0B2JXC2-F1
#
_entry.id   AF-A0A0B2JXC2-F1
#
_cell.length_a   1.000
_cell.length_b   1.000
_cell.length_c   1.000
_cell.angle_alpha   90.00
_cell.angle_beta   90.00
_cell.angle_gamma   90.00
#
_symmetry.space_group_name_H-M   'P 1'
#
loop_
_entity.id
_entity.type
_entity.pdbx_description
1 polymer ?
#
loop_
_entity_poly.entity_id
_entity_poly.type
_entity_poly.pdbx_seq_one_letter_code
_entity_poly.pdbx_strand_id
1 'polypeptide(L)'
;MNTIKKAPRAINDTQEQTEKHHGFIVSQDKRFVDVDEAMYILKCSRTIACKAIRECNDILKKAGKFTIQGRTNRVTFYQHIGYEERGQNEI
;
A
#
# COMPACT_ATOMS: atom_id res chain seq x y z
N MET A 1 3.80 17.20 37.30
CA MET A 1 4.30 16.92 35.93
C MET A 1 3.91 15.49 35.58
N ASN A 2 2.84 15.28 34.82
CA ASN A 2 2.33 13.95 34.50
C ASN A 2 2.98 13.43 33.20
N THR A 3 3.88 12.46 33.32
CA THR A 3 4.42 11.70 32.19
C THR A 3 3.46 10.56 31.82
N ILE A 4 2.74 10.72 30.71
CA ILE A 4 1.91 9.66 30.12
C ILE A 4 2.85 8.63 29.49
N LYS A 5 2.98 7.46 30.12
CA LYS A 5 3.69 6.30 29.55
C LYS A 5 2.83 5.74 28.40
N LYS A 6 3.36 5.78 27.17
CA LYS A 6 2.70 5.28 25.96
C LYS A 6 2.77 3.75 25.95
N ALA A 7 1.62 3.08 25.81
CA ALA A 7 1.54 1.62 25.75
C ALA A 7 2.28 1.06 24.53
N PRO A 8 3.06 -0.03 24.68
CA PRO A 8 3.59 -0.76 23.53
C PRO A 8 2.43 -1.39 22.77
N ARG A 9 2.24 -1.04 21.49
CA ARG A 9 1.25 -1.69 20.62
C ARG A 9 1.77 -3.09 20.28
N ALA A 10 0.96 -4.09 20.62
CA ALA A 10 1.15 -5.49 20.29
C ALA A 10 1.52 -5.66 18.81
N ILE A 11 2.63 -6.34 18.57
CA ILE A 11 3.05 -6.81 17.24
C ILE A 11 2.50 -8.24 17.19
N ASN A 12 1.40 -8.44 16.46
CA ASN A 12 0.88 -9.79 16.25
C ASN A 12 1.74 -10.46 15.18
N ASP A 13 2.45 -11.51 15.61
CA ASP A 13 3.15 -12.47 14.78
C ASP A 13 2.16 -13.16 13.84
N THR A 14 2.22 -12.83 12.55
CA THR A 14 1.65 -13.67 11.50
C THR A 14 2.81 -14.00 10.56
N GLN A 15 3.11 -15.29 10.48
CA GLN A 15 4.30 -15.82 9.82
C GLN A 15 4.29 -15.46 8.32
N GLU A 16 5.16 -14.51 7.95
CA GLU A 16 5.26 -13.91 6.62
C GLU A 16 6.03 -14.88 5.68
N GLN A 17 5.32 -15.52 4.75
CA GLN A 17 5.96 -16.26 3.65
C GLN A 17 6.63 -15.26 2.72
N THR A 18 7.95 -15.15 2.85
CA THR A 18 8.79 -14.14 2.19
C THR A 18 9.49 -14.74 0.99
N GLU A 19 8.96 -14.52 -0.21
CA GLU A 19 9.68 -14.83 -1.44
C GLU A 19 10.76 -13.77 -1.69
N LYS A 20 12.02 -14.16 -1.46
CA LYS A 20 13.20 -13.30 -1.66
C LYS A 20 13.65 -13.35 -3.12
N HIS A 21 13.09 -12.48 -3.96
CA HIS A 21 13.67 -12.17 -5.26
C HIS A 21 14.21 -10.73 -5.28
N HIS A 22 15.52 -10.59 -5.46
CA HIS A 22 16.28 -9.35 -5.73
C HIS A 22 15.59 -8.03 -5.32
N GLY A 23 15.67 -7.70 -4.02
CA GLY A 23 15.66 -6.31 -3.55
C GLY A 23 14.30 -5.62 -3.33
N PHE A 24 13.15 -6.27 -3.48
CA PHE A 24 11.87 -5.62 -3.16
C PHE A 24 10.83 -6.58 -2.56
N ILE A 25 10.41 -6.34 -1.31
CA ILE A 25 9.41 -7.16 -0.61
C ILE A 25 8.00 -6.64 -0.93
N VAL A 26 7.30 -7.33 -1.83
CA VAL A 26 5.86 -7.15 -2.07
C VAL A 26 5.11 -8.00 -1.04
N SER A 27 5.03 -7.53 0.21
CA SER A 27 4.18 -8.20 1.22
C SER A 27 2.72 -8.00 0.83
N GLN A 28 1.96 -9.10 0.72
CA GLN A 28 0.51 -9.02 0.51
C GLN A 28 -0.21 -8.29 1.67
N ASP A 29 0.38 -8.29 2.87
CA ASP A 29 -0.12 -7.57 4.05
C ASP A 29 0.13 -6.05 4.05
N LYS A 30 0.86 -5.51 3.06
CA LYS A 30 1.10 -4.06 2.99
C LYS A 30 -0.17 -3.34 2.55
N ARG A 31 -0.83 -2.67 3.49
CA ARG A 31 -2.03 -1.82 3.24
C ARG A 31 -1.83 -0.67 2.24
N PHE A 32 -0.58 -0.28 1.97
CA PHE A 32 -0.24 0.83 1.10
C PHE A 32 0.78 0.40 0.05
N VAL A 33 0.70 1.07 -1.11
CA VAL A 33 1.68 0.99 -2.19
C VAL A 33 2.49 2.28 -2.17
N ASP A 34 3.81 2.16 -2.12
CA ASP A 34 4.75 3.27 -2.23
C ASP A 34 5.25 3.44 -3.68
N VAL A 35 6.10 4.46 -3.91
CA VAL A 35 6.58 4.78 -5.26
C VAL A 35 7.39 3.65 -5.87
N ASP A 36 8.28 3.03 -5.09
CA ASP A 36 9.17 1.99 -5.58
C ASP A 36 8.37 0.72 -5.91
N GLU A 37 7.36 0.42 -5.10
CA GLU A 37 6.42 -0.66 -5.37
C GLU A 37 5.58 -0.39 -6.62
N ALA A 38 5.06 0.82 -6.78
CA ALA A 38 4.31 1.20 -7.96
C ALA A 38 5.17 1.13 -9.23
N MET A 39 6.45 1.51 -9.17
CA MET A 39 7.40 1.32 -10.28
C MET A 39 7.56 -0.15 -10.62
N TYR A 40 7.69 -1.02 -9.62
CA TYR A 40 7.83 -2.44 -9.81
C TYR A 40 6.58 -3.09 -10.42
N ILE A 41 5.39 -2.71 -9.95
CA ILE A 41 4.10 -3.23 -10.43
C ILE A 41 3.86 -2.78 -11.88
N LEU A 42 4.02 -1.48 -12.15
CA LEU A 42 3.70 -0.89 -13.46
C LEU A 42 4.83 -1.01 -14.49
N LYS A 43 6.02 -1.47 -14.07
CA LYS A 43 7.23 -1.50 -14.90
C LYS A 43 7.50 -0.15 -15.58
N CYS A 44 7.36 0.93 -14.80
CA CYS A 44 7.43 2.29 -15.30
C CYS A 44 8.48 3.14 -14.57
N SER A 45 8.76 4.33 -15.10
CA SER A 45 9.69 5.27 -14.45
C SER A 45 9.08 5.87 -13.18
N ARG A 46 9.94 6.36 -12.28
CA ARG A 46 9.54 7.01 -11.03
C ARG A 46 8.52 8.14 -11.24
N THR A 47 8.69 8.92 -12.29
CA THR A 47 7.77 10.04 -12.62
C THR A 47 6.37 9.53 -12.91
N ILE A 48 6.25 8.41 -13.64
CA ILE A 48 4.96 7.79 -13.97
C ILE A 48 4.34 7.14 -12.73
N ALA A 49 5.12 6.43 -11.92
CA ALA A 49 4.65 5.85 -10.65
C ALA A 49 4.13 6.93 -9.68
N CYS A 50 4.87 8.03 -9.51
CA CYS A 50 4.43 9.19 -8.72
C CYS A 50 3.16 9.84 -9.28
N LYS A 51 2.95 9.82 -10.60
CA LYS A 51 1.72 10.33 -11.21
C LYS A 51 0.53 9.42 -10.88
N ALA A 52 0.68 8.11 -11.05
CA ALA A 52 -0.36 7.13 -10.71
C ALA A 52 -0.78 7.20 -9.23
N ILE A 53 0.19 7.31 -8.31
CA ILE A 53 -0.09 7.46 -6.87
C ILE A 53 -0.87 8.75 -6.59
N ARG A 54 -0.53 9.86 -7.26
CA ARG A 54 -1.26 11.13 -7.11
C ARG A 54 -2.69 11.01 -7.60
N GLU A 55 -2.91 10.41 -8.77
CA GLU A 55 -4.24 10.16 -9.31
C GLU A 55 -5.10 9.33 -8.35
N CYS A 56 -4.56 8.23 -7.81
CA CYS A 56 -5.25 7.41 -6.82
C CYS A 56 -5.61 8.20 -5.55
N ASN A 57 -4.67 8.99 -5.04
CA ASN A 57 -4.91 9.84 -3.88
C ASN A 57 -5.96 10.92 -4.15
N ASP A 58 -6.01 11.48 -5.35
CA ASP A 58 -7.01 12.47 -5.69
C ASP A 58 -8.41 11.85 -5.81
N ILE A 59 -8.52 10.60 -6.26
CA ILE A 59 -9.76 9.81 -6.19
C ILE A 59 -10.20 9.62 -4.73
N LEU A 60 -9.27 9.22 -3.85
CA LEU A 60 -9.54 9.03 -2.42
C LEU A 60 -9.99 10.33 -1.74
N LYS A 61 -9.34 11.45 -2.02
CA LYS A 61 -9.72 12.76 -1.48
C LYS A 61 -11.11 13.18 -1.95
N LYS A 62 -11.45 12.97 -3.22
CA LYS A 62 -12.81 13.22 -3.75
C LYS A 62 -13.86 12.39 -3.02
N ALA A 63 -13.51 11.18 -2.59
CA ALA A 63 -14.36 10.32 -1.76
C ALA A 63 -14.33 10.68 -0.25
N GLY A 64 -13.73 11.82 0.13
CA GLY A 64 -13.64 12.28 1.52
C GLY A 64 -12.66 11.48 2.39
N LYS A 65 -11.72 10.74 1.79
CA LYS A 65 -10.72 9.95 2.50
C LYS A 65 -9.41 10.73 2.69
N PHE A 66 -8.71 10.43 3.78
CA PHE A 66 -7.37 10.97 4.03
C PHE A 66 -6.31 10.19 3.25
N THR A 67 -5.27 10.90 2.77
CA THR A 67 -4.19 10.33 1.96
C THR A 67 -2.82 10.70 2.53
N ILE A 68 -1.81 9.88 2.22
CA ILE A 68 -0.41 10.10 2.66
C ILE A 68 0.43 10.45 1.43
N GLN A 69 1.29 11.45 1.53
CA GLN A 69 2.17 11.81 0.41
C GLN A 69 3.10 10.65 0.04
N GLY A 70 3.20 10.36 -1.27
CA GLY A 70 4.08 9.32 -1.80
C GLY A 70 3.60 7.88 -1.58
N ARG A 71 2.40 7.69 -1.02
CA ARG A 71 1.78 6.38 -0.84
C ARG A 71 0.31 6.45 -1.21
N THR A 72 -0.27 5.32 -1.61
CA THR A 72 -1.72 5.20 -1.83
C THR A 72 -2.22 3.91 -1.21
N ASN A 73 -3.52 3.84 -0.93
CA ASN A 73 -4.14 2.59 -0.50
C ASN A 73 -3.96 1.51 -1.59
N ARG A 74 -3.57 0.30 -1.18
CA ARG A 74 -3.28 -0.80 -2.11
C ARG A 74 -4.49 -1.20 -2.94
N VAL A 75 -5.65 -1.36 -2.30
CA VAL A 75 -6.90 -1.76 -2.97
C VAL A 75 -7.25 -0.75 -4.06
N THR A 76 -7.23 0.54 -3.71
CA THR A 76 -7.52 1.62 -4.67
C THR A 76 -6.51 1.66 -5.81
N PHE A 77 -5.23 1.40 -5.54
CA PHE A 77 -4.21 1.34 -6.58
C PHE A 77 -4.47 0.22 -7.58
N TYR A 78 -4.69 -1.02 -7.11
CA TYR A 78 -4.99 -2.15 -7.98
C TYR A 78 -6.30 -1.96 -8.75
N GLN A 79 -7.34 -1.43 -8.12
CA GLN A 79 -8.58 -1.06 -8.79
C GLN A 79 -8.34 -0.01 -9.90
N HIS A 80 -7.53 1.02 -9.63
CA HIS A 80 -7.20 2.06 -10.61
C HIS A 80 -6.49 1.50 -11.85
N ILE A 81 -5.69 0.45 -11.68
CA ILE A 81 -4.96 -0.20 -12.78
C ILE A 81 -5.75 -1.38 -13.39
N GLY A 82 -7.02 -1.56 -13.01
CA GLY A 82 -7.94 -2.52 -13.62
C GLY A 82 -7.92 -3.92 -13.01
N TYR A 83 -7.32 -4.11 -11.85
CA TYR A 83 -7.33 -5.38 -11.12
C TYR A 83 -8.43 -5.36 -10.05
N GLU A 84 -9.21 -6.44 -9.99
CA GLU A 84 -10.18 -6.68 -8.91
C GLU A 84 -9.54 -7.58 -7.85
N GLU A 85 -9.72 -7.24 -6.57
CA GLU A 85 -9.35 -8.16 -5.49
C GLU A 85 -10.29 -9.36 -5.53
N ARG A 86 -9.78 -10.54 -5.91
CA ARG A 86 -10.48 -11.80 -5.64
C ARG A 86 -10.49 -12.00 -4.13
N GLY A 87 -11.63 -11.70 -3.50
CA GLY A 87 -11.84 -12.06 -2.11
C GLY A 87 -11.61 -13.56 -1.93
N GLN A 88 -10.69 -13.93 -1.04
CA GLN A 88 -10.53 -15.31 -0.60
C GLN A 88 -11.72 -15.68 0.30
N ASN A 89 -12.88 -15.96 -0.29
CA ASN A 89 -14.08 -16.49 0.37
C ASN A 89 -14.91 -17.36 -0.59
N GLU A 90 -14.25 -18.05 -1.51
CA GLU A 90 -14.85 -19.16 -2.27
C GLU A 90 -14.00 -20.41 -2.00
N ILE A 91 -14.41 -21.19 -1.00
CA ILE A 91 -14.61 -22.66 -0.94
C ILE A 91 -15.16 -22.98 0.46
#